data_AF-A0A8B6HMA9-F1
#
_entry.id   AF-A0A8B6HMA9-F1
#
_cell.length_a   1.000
_cell.length_b   1.000
_cell.length_c   1.000
_cell.angle_alpha   90.00
_cell.angle_beta   90.00
_cell.angle_gamma   90.00
#
_symmetry.space_group_name_H-M   'P 1'
#
loop_
_entity.id
_entity.type
_entity.pdbx_description
1 polymer ?
#
loop_
_entity_poly.entity_id
_entity_poly.type
_entity_poly.pdbx_seq_one_letter_code
_entity_poly.pdbx_strand_id
1 'polypeptide(L)'
;MAAMNTVAEVLHKLLVVGITDTDSDIRFCVLASLDDRFDPHLAQAENLSALFVALNDEVFEIRELAICMIGRLSSKNPAYVMPSLRKTLIQILTELEHSGVGRNKEQAARMLGLLVANASRLIRPYMEPVLKVLIPKLKEPDPNPSVTISVLAAIGEQAQVGELGLKYMDPSHQQFQCPREHTYELVGHLEQSKVQQRTVALGGQEDQGFPFTSVKL
;
A
#
# COMPACT_ATOMS: atom_id res chain seq x y z
N MET A 1 -35.41 -14.19 -17.14
CA MET A 1 -35.11 -12.91 -17.84
C MET A 1 -35.60 -11.71 -17.03
N ALA A 2 -36.85 -11.68 -16.54
CA ALA A 2 -37.38 -10.55 -15.76
C ALA A 2 -36.55 -10.20 -14.50
N ALA A 3 -36.16 -11.19 -13.69
CA ALA A 3 -35.41 -10.95 -12.45
C ALA A 3 -34.02 -10.31 -12.65
N MET A 4 -33.31 -10.66 -13.74
CA MET A 4 -31.99 -10.07 -14.04
C MET A 4 -32.10 -8.59 -14.42
N ASN A 5 -33.20 -8.22 -15.08
CA ASN A 5 -33.47 -6.81 -15.42
C ASN A 5 -33.82 -6.02 -14.16
N THR A 6 -34.55 -6.62 -13.21
CA THR A 6 -34.86 -5.99 -11.92
C THR A 6 -33.61 -5.72 -11.10
N VAL A 7 -32.67 -6.67 -11.03
CA VAL A 7 -31.40 -6.47 -10.30
C VAL A 7 -30.58 -5.35 -10.92
N ALA A 8 -30.46 -5.32 -12.25
CA ALA A 8 -29.74 -4.26 -12.94
C ALA A 8 -30.35 -2.87 -12.69
N GLU A 9 -31.68 -2.77 -12.70
CA GLU A 9 -32.40 -1.52 -12.46
C GLU A 9 -32.21 -1.03 -11.01
N VAL A 10 -32.38 -1.92 -10.03
CA VAL A 10 -32.18 -1.59 -8.61
C VAL A 10 -30.74 -1.19 -8.35
N LEU A 11 -29.78 -1.92 -8.91
CA LEU A 11 -28.36 -1.62 -8.76
C LEU A 11 -28.01 -0.25 -9.34
N HIS A 12 -28.52 0.07 -10.53
CA HIS A 12 -28.29 1.38 -11.14
C HIS A 12 -28.84 2.51 -10.26
N LYS A 13 -30.07 2.35 -9.73
CA LYS A 13 -30.69 3.34 -8.82
C LYS A 13 -29.89 3.48 -7.51
N LEU A 14 -29.45 2.37 -6.92
CA LEU A 14 -28.58 2.40 -5.75
C LEU A 14 -27.28 3.15 -6.06
N LEU A 15 -26.64 2.85 -7.18
CA LEU A 15 -25.39 3.50 -7.58
C LEU A 15 -25.58 5.01 -7.75
N VAL A 16 -26.70 5.47 -8.31
CA VAL A 16 -27.05 6.90 -8.38
C VAL A 16 -27.09 7.51 -6.98
N VAL A 17 -27.80 6.90 -6.03
CA VAL A 17 -27.79 7.36 -4.62
C VAL A 17 -26.36 7.38 -4.06
N GLY A 18 -25.61 6.31 -4.30
CA GLY A 18 -24.23 6.17 -3.84
C GLY A 18 -23.25 7.23 -4.35
N ILE A 19 -23.60 7.97 -5.41
CA ILE A 19 -22.76 9.05 -5.95
C ILE A 19 -23.38 10.45 -5.78
N THR A 20 -24.71 10.58 -5.67
CA THR A 20 -25.39 11.88 -5.64
C THR A 20 -25.92 12.28 -4.28
N ASP A 21 -25.97 11.37 -3.30
CA ASP A 21 -26.48 11.70 -1.98
C ASP A 21 -25.62 12.78 -1.31
N THR A 22 -26.27 13.73 -0.65
CA THR A 22 -25.61 14.81 0.07
C THR A 22 -24.87 14.31 1.32
N ASP A 23 -25.33 13.20 1.90
CA ASP A 23 -24.71 12.59 3.07
C ASP A 23 -23.61 11.61 2.63
N SER A 24 -22.37 11.89 3.03
CA SER A 24 -21.22 11.05 2.73
C SER A 24 -21.33 9.64 3.33
N ASP A 25 -21.99 9.49 4.47
CA ASP A 25 -22.14 8.18 5.10
C ASP A 25 -23.05 7.29 4.26
N ILE A 26 -24.11 7.86 3.67
CA ILE A 26 -24.99 7.14 2.75
C ILE A 26 -24.20 6.72 1.51
N ARG A 27 -23.44 7.64 0.89
CA ARG A 27 -22.61 7.33 -0.28
C ARG A 27 -21.64 6.19 0.01
N PHE A 28 -20.92 6.27 1.13
CA PHE A 28 -19.99 5.24 1.58
C PHE A 28 -20.69 3.90 1.81
N CYS A 29 -21.78 3.87 2.58
CA CYS A 29 -22.51 2.65 2.91
C CYS A 29 -23.07 1.96 1.66
N VAL A 30 -23.62 2.73 0.73
CA VAL A 30 -24.13 2.19 -0.53
C VAL A 30 -22.99 1.55 -1.31
N LEU A 31 -21.90 2.27 -1.58
CA LEU A 31 -20.76 1.74 -2.33
C LEU A 31 -20.13 0.53 -1.63
N ALA A 32 -20.04 0.54 -0.30
CA ALA A 32 -19.43 -0.54 0.47
C ALA A 32 -20.28 -1.82 0.45
N SER A 33 -21.59 -1.69 0.22
CA SER A 33 -22.51 -2.83 0.09
C SER A 33 -22.41 -3.53 -1.27
N LEU A 34 -21.73 -2.92 -2.26
CA LEU A 34 -21.62 -3.43 -3.63
C LEU A 34 -20.44 -4.39 -3.79
N ASP A 35 -20.65 -5.63 -3.35
CA ASP A 35 -19.68 -6.72 -3.45
C ASP A 35 -19.56 -7.34 -4.86
N ASP A 36 -18.79 -8.44 -4.95
CA ASP A 36 -18.45 -9.16 -6.17
C ASP A 36 -19.61 -9.88 -6.85
N ARG A 37 -20.71 -10.11 -6.13
CA ARG A 37 -21.92 -10.71 -6.71
C ARG A 37 -22.58 -9.78 -7.71
N PHE A 38 -22.34 -8.47 -7.61
CA PHE A 38 -22.92 -7.46 -8.50
C PHE A 38 -22.03 -7.13 -9.72
N ASP A 39 -20.82 -7.69 -9.81
CA ASP A 39 -19.84 -7.37 -10.87
C ASP A 39 -20.34 -7.50 -12.30
N PRO A 40 -21.14 -8.52 -12.67
CA PRO A 40 -21.67 -8.60 -14.03
C PRO A 40 -22.49 -7.36 -14.42
N HIS A 41 -23.14 -6.72 -13.46
CA HIS A 41 -23.95 -5.52 -13.65
C HIS A 41 -23.14 -4.24 -13.42
N LEU A 42 -22.21 -4.22 -12.46
CA LEU A 42 -21.33 -3.06 -12.24
C LEU A 42 -20.37 -2.83 -13.39
N ALA A 43 -19.98 -3.88 -14.13
CA ALA A 43 -19.08 -3.79 -15.27
C ALA A 43 -19.74 -3.22 -16.56
N GLN A 44 -21.04 -2.89 -16.52
CA GLN A 44 -21.72 -2.20 -17.61
C GLN A 44 -21.26 -0.73 -17.69
N ALA A 45 -21.22 -0.17 -18.90
CA ALA A 45 -20.58 1.13 -19.16
C ALA A 45 -21.20 2.28 -18.35
N GLU A 46 -22.51 2.26 -18.16
CA GLU A 46 -23.25 3.29 -17.43
C GLU A 46 -22.86 3.28 -15.93
N ASN A 47 -22.76 2.09 -15.34
CA ASN A 47 -22.39 1.94 -13.93
C ASN A 47 -20.89 2.22 -13.71
N LEU A 48 -20.02 1.81 -14.64
CA LEU A 48 -18.60 2.16 -14.61
C LEU A 48 -18.39 3.67 -14.70
N SER A 49 -19.16 4.36 -15.55
CA SER A 49 -19.09 5.82 -15.67
C SER A 49 -19.36 6.51 -14.34
N ALA A 50 -20.40 6.07 -13.62
CA ALA A 50 -20.73 6.57 -12.30
C ALA A 50 -19.67 6.23 -11.24
N LEU A 51 -19.08 5.03 -11.27
CA LEU A 51 -17.96 4.69 -10.37
C LEU A 51 -16.72 5.58 -10.63
N PHE A 52 -16.44 5.96 -11.88
CA PHE A 52 -15.38 6.91 -12.18
C PHE A 52 -15.65 8.33 -11.64
N VAL A 53 -16.92 8.71 -11.44
CA VAL A 53 -17.28 9.94 -10.73
C VAL A 53 -16.92 9.81 -9.24
N ALA A 54 -17.28 8.68 -8.60
CA ALA A 54 -16.97 8.41 -7.19
C ALA A 54 -15.46 8.40 -6.88
N LEU A 55 -14.61 8.11 -7.87
CA LEU A 55 -13.16 8.22 -7.75
C LEU A 55 -12.67 9.65 -7.43
N ASN A 56 -13.52 10.66 -7.65
CA ASN A 56 -13.24 12.07 -7.39
C ASN A 56 -14.13 12.66 -6.27
N ASP A 57 -14.72 11.81 -5.41
CA ASP A 57 -15.53 12.24 -4.27
C ASP A 57 -14.74 13.14 -3.31
N GLU A 58 -15.42 14.08 -2.65
CA GLU A 58 -14.79 14.96 -1.66
C GLU A 58 -14.25 14.19 -0.43
N VAL A 59 -14.86 13.05 -0.10
CA VAL A 59 -14.44 12.18 1.00
C VAL A 59 -13.40 11.19 0.49
N PHE A 60 -12.25 11.14 1.15
CA PHE A 60 -11.12 10.33 0.69
C PHE A 60 -11.40 8.83 0.78
N GLU A 61 -12.09 8.40 1.83
CA GLU A 61 -12.47 7.01 2.09
C GLU A 61 -13.38 6.46 0.97
N ILE A 62 -14.23 7.31 0.39
CA ILE A 62 -15.07 6.95 -0.77
C ILE A 62 -14.21 6.78 -2.02
N ARG A 63 -13.22 7.66 -2.23
CA ARG A 63 -12.27 7.54 -3.35
C ARG A 63 -11.46 6.24 -3.27
N GLU A 64 -11.02 5.87 -2.06
CA GLU A 64 -10.31 4.61 -1.80
C GLU A 64 -11.19 3.39 -2.12
N LEU A 65 -12.44 3.41 -1.66
CA LEU A 65 -13.39 2.35 -1.97
C LEU A 65 -13.65 2.24 -3.49
N ALA A 66 -13.85 3.36 -4.16
CA ALA A 66 -14.09 3.42 -5.60
C ALA A 66 -12.91 2.84 -6.40
N ILE A 67 -11.66 3.18 -6.06
CA ILE A 67 -10.49 2.66 -6.80
C ILE A 67 -10.34 1.15 -6.63
N CYS A 68 -10.65 0.59 -5.46
CA CYS A 68 -10.67 -0.85 -5.23
C CYS A 68 -11.73 -1.54 -6.09
N MET A 69 -12.96 -0.99 -6.12
CA MET A 69 -14.06 -1.52 -6.94
C MET A 69 -13.71 -1.49 -8.43
N ILE A 70 -13.23 -0.35 -8.94
CA ILE A 70 -12.84 -0.21 -10.35
C ILE A 70 -11.67 -1.14 -10.68
N GLY A 71 -10.67 -1.26 -9.80
CA GLY A 71 -9.55 -2.19 -9.96
C GLY A 71 -10.02 -3.64 -10.13
N ARG A 72 -10.94 -4.08 -9.28
CA ARG A 72 -11.59 -5.40 -9.36
C ARG A 72 -12.35 -5.60 -10.67
N LEU A 73 -13.16 -4.61 -11.09
CA LEU A 73 -13.94 -4.64 -12.33
C LEU A 73 -13.08 -4.57 -13.60
N SER A 74 -11.81 -4.17 -13.49
CA SER A 74 -10.87 -4.13 -14.61
C SER A 74 -10.66 -5.50 -15.27
N SER A 75 -10.89 -6.60 -14.53
CA SER A 75 -10.88 -7.96 -15.05
C SER A 75 -12.13 -8.33 -15.87
N LYS A 76 -13.27 -7.67 -15.59
CA LYS A 76 -14.58 -7.92 -16.22
C LYS A 76 -14.77 -7.10 -17.50
N ASN A 77 -14.35 -5.83 -17.49
CA ASN A 77 -14.43 -4.93 -18.64
C ASN A 77 -13.13 -4.15 -18.86
N PRO A 78 -12.03 -4.83 -19.25
CA PRO A 78 -10.73 -4.20 -19.41
C PRO A 78 -10.70 -3.14 -20.51
N ALA A 79 -11.49 -3.30 -21.58
CA ALA A 79 -11.53 -2.36 -22.70
C ALA A 79 -12.04 -0.98 -22.26
N TYR A 80 -13.01 -0.94 -21.36
CA TYR A 80 -13.56 0.30 -20.82
C TYR A 80 -12.74 0.84 -19.64
N VAL A 81 -12.30 -0.05 -18.74
CA VAL A 81 -11.69 0.35 -17.46
C VAL A 81 -10.21 0.70 -17.57
N MET A 82 -9.43 -0.06 -18.34
CA MET A 82 -7.97 0.09 -18.37
C MET A 82 -7.47 1.46 -18.86
N PRO A 83 -8.07 2.09 -19.90
CA PRO A 83 -7.67 3.44 -20.31
C PRO A 83 -7.83 4.47 -19.18
N SER A 84 -8.96 4.43 -18.47
CA SER A 84 -9.24 5.33 -17.35
C SER A 84 -8.32 5.09 -16.17
N LEU A 85 -8.10 3.82 -15.77
CA LEU A 85 -7.16 3.52 -14.68
C LEU A 85 -5.71 3.89 -15.01
N ARG A 86 -5.29 3.77 -16.28
CA ARG A 86 -3.97 4.25 -16.72
C ARG A 86 -3.85 5.77 -16.53
N LYS A 87 -4.89 6.52 -16.90
CA LYS A 87 -4.94 7.97 -16.66
C LYS A 87 -4.85 8.27 -15.15
N THR A 88 -5.60 7.56 -14.33
CA THR A 88 -5.56 7.69 -12.86
C THR A 88 -4.17 7.40 -12.31
N LEU A 89 -3.50 6.34 -12.76
CA LEU A 89 -2.12 6.02 -12.35
C LEU A 89 -1.18 7.19 -12.63
N ILE A 90 -1.23 7.76 -13.84
CA ILE A 90 -0.39 8.90 -14.21
C ILE A 90 -0.69 10.11 -13.31
N GLN A 91 -1.97 10.42 -13.09
CA GLN A 91 -2.39 11.51 -12.22
C GLN A 91 -1.86 11.34 -10.78
N ILE A 92 -1.94 10.12 -10.23
CA ILE A 92 -1.43 9.81 -8.90
C ILE A 92 0.09 10.03 -8.83
N LEU A 93 0.84 9.55 -9.82
CA LEU A 93 2.31 9.74 -9.86
C LEU A 93 2.68 11.22 -9.98
N THR A 94 1.98 11.97 -10.83
CA THR A 94 2.17 13.42 -10.98
C THR A 94 1.90 14.17 -9.68
N GLU A 95 0.81 13.85 -8.97
CA GLU A 95 0.52 14.45 -7.65
C GLU A 95 1.62 14.12 -6.64
N LEU A 96 2.11 12.88 -6.62
CA LEU A 96 3.16 12.47 -5.70
C LEU A 96 4.51 13.16 -5.97
N GLU A 97 4.83 13.41 -7.24
CA GLU A 97 6.07 14.08 -7.65
C GLU A 97 6.04 15.59 -7.42
N HIS A 98 4.93 16.24 -7.78
CA HIS A 98 4.90 17.70 -7.96
C HIS A 98 4.02 18.44 -6.94
N SER A 99 3.22 17.74 -6.14
CA SER A 99 2.42 18.42 -5.12
C SER A 99 3.30 19.04 -4.04
N GLY A 100 3.05 20.31 -3.73
CA GLY A 100 3.69 20.99 -2.59
C GLY A 100 3.05 20.67 -1.24
N VAL A 101 1.94 19.92 -1.23
CA VAL A 101 1.11 19.69 -0.04
C VAL A 101 1.26 18.25 0.44
N GLY A 102 1.80 18.07 1.65
CA GLY A 102 2.07 16.73 2.22
C GLY A 102 0.82 15.83 2.30
N ARG A 103 -0.35 16.40 2.63
CA ARG A 103 -1.62 15.64 2.66
C ARG A 103 -1.99 15.07 1.29
N ASN A 104 -1.77 15.80 0.21
CA ASN A 104 -2.08 15.32 -1.14
C ASN A 104 -1.13 14.20 -1.55
N LYS A 105 0.16 14.33 -1.24
CA LYS A 105 1.16 13.26 -1.47
C LYS A 105 0.79 11.99 -0.71
N GLU A 106 0.39 12.12 0.55
CA GLU A 106 -0.05 10.99 1.38
C GLU A 106 -1.25 10.29 0.75
N GLN A 107 -2.30 11.06 0.40
CA GLN A 107 -3.48 10.52 -0.26
C GLN A 107 -3.14 9.86 -1.62
N ALA A 108 -2.27 10.48 -2.41
CA ALA A 108 -1.80 9.92 -3.68
C ALA A 108 -1.06 8.59 -3.46
N ALA A 109 -0.16 8.51 -2.48
CA ALA A 109 0.57 7.29 -2.16
C ALA A 109 -0.36 6.16 -1.67
N ARG A 110 -1.37 6.48 -0.85
CA ARG A 110 -2.40 5.52 -0.43
C ARG A 110 -3.23 5.01 -1.61
N MET A 111 -3.71 5.91 -2.47
CA MET A 111 -4.45 5.55 -3.69
C MET A 111 -3.60 4.68 -4.62
N LEU A 112 -2.31 4.96 -4.73
CA LEU A 112 -1.38 4.13 -5.51
C LEU A 112 -1.30 2.71 -4.95
N GLY A 113 -1.14 2.55 -3.64
CA GLY A 113 -1.11 1.23 -2.99
C GLY A 113 -2.37 0.41 -3.31
N LEU A 114 -3.55 1.03 -3.18
CA LEU A 114 -4.83 0.37 -3.50
C LEU A 114 -4.94 0.00 -4.98
N LEU A 115 -4.49 0.87 -5.88
CA LEU A 115 -4.48 0.59 -7.31
C LEU A 115 -3.55 -0.60 -7.64
N VAL A 116 -2.39 -0.67 -6.98
CA VAL A 116 -1.43 -1.76 -7.15
C VAL A 116 -2.00 -3.09 -6.69
N ALA A 117 -2.62 -3.12 -5.51
CA ALA A 117 -3.23 -4.31 -4.96
C ALA A 117 -4.39 -4.82 -5.83
N ASN A 118 -5.23 -3.91 -6.36
CA ASN A 118 -6.48 -4.29 -7.02
C ASN A 118 -6.39 -4.38 -8.55
N ALA A 119 -5.40 -3.75 -9.20
CA ALA A 119 -5.27 -3.70 -10.66
C ALA A 119 -3.89 -4.20 -11.14
N SER A 120 -3.41 -5.33 -10.60
CA SER A 120 -2.07 -5.87 -10.89
C SER A 120 -1.73 -5.98 -12.38
N ARG A 121 -2.69 -6.36 -13.25
CA ARG A 121 -2.49 -6.43 -14.71
C ARG A 121 -2.14 -5.07 -15.33
N LEU A 122 -2.72 -3.98 -14.83
CA LEU A 122 -2.39 -2.63 -15.26
C LEU A 122 -0.96 -2.26 -14.85
N ILE A 123 -0.57 -2.61 -13.62
CA ILE A 123 0.66 -2.15 -13.00
C ILE A 123 1.92 -2.84 -13.51
N ARG A 124 1.85 -4.12 -13.90
CA ARG A 124 3.01 -4.89 -14.40
C ARG A 124 3.91 -4.13 -15.39
N PRO A 125 3.40 -3.51 -16.47
CA PRO A 125 4.23 -2.74 -17.39
C PRO A 125 4.78 -1.42 -16.81
N TYR A 126 4.27 -0.96 -15.66
CA TYR A 126 4.64 0.29 -15.00
C TYR A 126 5.41 0.09 -13.69
N MET A 127 5.77 -1.14 -13.31
CA MET A 127 6.45 -1.42 -12.04
C MET A 127 7.74 -0.59 -11.87
N GLU A 128 8.63 -0.62 -12.86
CA GLU A 128 9.88 0.14 -12.81
C GLU A 128 9.63 1.67 -12.79
N PRO A 129 8.79 2.25 -13.68
CA PRO A 129 8.39 3.65 -13.58
C PRO A 129 7.85 4.05 -12.20
N VAL A 130 6.96 3.25 -11.62
CA VAL A 130 6.37 3.53 -10.30
C VAL A 130 7.45 3.54 -9.22
N LEU A 131 8.36 2.56 -9.20
CA LEU A 131 9.45 2.50 -8.22
C LEU A 131 10.43 3.67 -8.37
N LYS A 132 10.70 4.13 -9.61
CA LYS A 132 11.53 5.32 -9.86
C LYS A 132 10.95 6.59 -9.22
N VAL A 133 9.63 6.67 -9.08
CA VAL A 133 8.95 7.77 -8.38
C VAL A 133 8.97 7.58 -6.86
N LEU A 134 8.71 6.36 -6.38
CA LEU A 134 8.57 6.09 -4.95
C LEU A 134 9.90 6.10 -4.18
N ILE A 135 10.97 5.55 -4.74
CA ILE A 135 12.27 5.41 -4.04
C ILE A 135 12.88 6.78 -3.65
N PRO A 136 12.91 7.80 -4.52
CA PRO A 136 13.39 9.14 -4.13
C PRO A 136 12.60 9.73 -2.96
N LYS A 137 11.28 9.51 -2.90
CA LYS A 137 10.41 10.03 -1.83
C LYS A 137 10.71 9.45 -0.45
N LEU A 138 11.40 8.31 -0.37
CA LEU A 138 11.89 7.76 0.89
C LEU A 138 13.22 8.37 1.36
N LYS A 139 13.97 9.00 0.45
CA LYS A 139 15.27 9.62 0.74
C LYS A 139 15.16 11.10 1.05
N GLU A 140 14.14 11.75 0.50
CA GLU A 140 13.81 13.14 0.79
C GLU A 140 13.32 13.28 2.24
N PRO A 141 13.86 14.21 3.04
CA PRO A 141 13.28 14.51 4.34
C PRO A 141 11.93 15.23 4.13
N ASP A 142 10.83 14.47 4.17
CA ASP A 142 9.47 15.04 4.13
C ASP A 142 9.03 15.40 5.57
N PRO A 143 8.49 16.60 5.81
CA PRO A 143 7.99 16.98 7.13
C PRO A 143 6.78 16.14 7.58
N ASN A 144 6.08 15.48 6.65
CA ASN A 144 4.94 14.62 6.97
C ASN A 144 5.33 13.13 6.97
N PRO A 145 5.46 12.48 8.15
CA PRO A 145 5.83 11.06 8.23
C PRO A 145 4.78 10.13 7.59
N SER A 146 3.52 10.57 7.50
CA SER A 146 2.45 9.79 6.87
C SER A 146 2.68 9.55 5.38
N VAL A 147 3.38 10.49 4.70
CA VAL A 147 3.78 10.31 3.31
C VAL A 147 4.75 9.13 3.19
N THR A 148 5.80 9.11 4.01
CA THR A 148 6.79 8.02 4.01
C THR A 148 6.16 6.67 4.34
N ILE A 149 5.26 6.61 5.33
CA ILE A 149 4.52 5.39 5.68
C ILE A 149 3.69 4.90 4.49
N SER A 150 2.95 5.80 3.84
CA SER A 150 2.09 5.46 2.70
C SER A 150 2.90 5.02 1.48
N VAL A 151 4.05 5.67 1.21
CA VAL A 151 4.97 5.29 0.14
C VAL A 151 5.58 3.90 0.42
N LEU A 152 6.01 3.64 1.66
CA LEU A 152 6.50 2.31 2.06
C LEU A 152 5.43 1.23 1.89
N ALA A 153 4.19 1.51 2.30
CA ALA A 153 3.07 0.60 2.11
C ALA A 153 2.85 0.31 0.61
N ALA A 154 2.83 1.33 -0.25
CA ALA A 154 2.68 1.16 -1.69
C ALA A 154 3.82 0.35 -2.34
N ILE A 155 5.06 0.48 -1.86
CA ILE A 155 6.18 -0.38 -2.29
C ILE A 155 5.97 -1.82 -1.82
N GLY A 156 5.45 -2.03 -0.61
CA GLY A 156 5.07 -3.35 -0.12
C GLY A 156 4.06 -4.05 -1.04
N GLU A 157 3.00 -3.33 -1.44
CA GLU A 157 2.01 -3.83 -2.39
C GLU A 157 2.64 -4.16 -3.76
N GLN A 158 3.54 -3.29 -4.26
CA GLN A 158 4.29 -3.54 -5.50
C GLN A 158 5.12 -4.83 -5.44
N ALA A 159 5.80 -5.07 -4.31
CA ALA A 159 6.63 -6.25 -4.12
C ALA A 159 5.81 -7.54 -4.24
N GLN A 160 4.60 -7.57 -3.68
CA GLN A 160 3.69 -8.71 -3.77
C GLN A 160 3.24 -9.00 -5.21
N VAL A 161 3.06 -7.98 -6.05
CA VAL A 161 2.72 -8.14 -7.48
C VAL A 161 3.92 -8.65 -8.30
N GLY A 162 5.13 -8.23 -7.94
CA GLY A 162 6.38 -8.56 -8.63
C GLY A 162 6.77 -10.04 -8.59
N GLU A 163 6.42 -10.77 -7.52
CA GLU A 163 6.75 -12.20 -7.37
C GLU A 163 6.11 -13.09 -8.45
N LEU A 164 4.98 -12.66 -9.02
CA LEU A 164 4.34 -13.36 -10.13
C LEU A 164 5.02 -13.08 -11.49
N GLY A 165 5.76 -11.97 -11.62
CA GLY A 165 6.51 -11.63 -12.85
C GLY A 165 7.84 -12.38 -12.97
N LEU A 166 8.45 -12.76 -11.85
CA LEU A 166 9.72 -13.51 -11.80
C LEU A 166 9.57 -14.99 -12.19
N LYS A 167 8.35 -15.53 -12.27
CA LYS A 167 8.09 -16.90 -12.75
C LYS A 167 8.11 -17.03 -14.29
N TYR A 168 8.13 -15.93 -15.04
CA TYR A 168 8.07 -15.92 -16.51
C TYR A 168 9.25 -15.22 -17.18
N MET A 169 10.31 -14.86 -16.44
CA MET A 169 11.57 -14.48 -17.06
C MET A 169 12.38 -15.73 -17.42
N ASP A 170 12.81 -15.77 -18.68
CA ASP A 170 13.79 -16.68 -19.27
C ASP A 170 14.97 -16.97 -18.30
N PRO A 171 15.39 -18.25 -18.12
CA PRO A 171 16.49 -18.62 -17.22
C PRO A 171 17.86 -17.97 -17.54
N SER A 172 18.01 -17.27 -18.65
CA SER A 172 19.30 -16.73 -19.11
C SER A 172 19.77 -15.44 -18.43
N HIS A 173 19.02 -14.84 -17.49
CA HIS A 173 19.41 -13.62 -16.76
C HIS A 173 19.62 -13.81 -15.25
N GLN A 174 19.85 -15.05 -14.83
CA GLN A 174 20.07 -15.46 -13.43
C GLN A 174 21.45 -15.09 -12.86
N GLN A 175 22.01 -13.92 -13.22
CA GLN A 175 23.28 -13.42 -12.67
C GLN A 175 23.15 -12.22 -11.73
N PHE A 176 21.96 -11.65 -11.56
CA PHE A 176 21.71 -10.65 -10.51
C PHE A 176 20.74 -11.17 -9.45
N GLN A 177 21.12 -12.29 -8.84
CA GLN A 177 20.57 -12.67 -7.55
C GLN A 177 21.15 -11.69 -6.51
N CYS A 178 20.33 -10.76 -6.01
CA CYS A 178 20.67 -10.04 -4.78
C CYS A 178 20.99 -11.09 -3.70
N PRO A 179 22.19 -11.10 -3.08
CA PRO A 179 22.53 -12.09 -2.08
C PRO A 179 21.58 -11.96 -0.88
N ARG A 180 20.70 -12.96 -0.69
CA ARG A 180 19.84 -13.09 0.51
C ARG A 180 20.54 -13.87 1.62
N GLU A 181 21.83 -13.64 1.83
CA GLU A 181 22.59 -14.26 2.92
C GLU A 181 23.44 -13.17 3.56
N HIS A 182 22.98 -12.64 4.70
CA HIS A 182 23.79 -12.04 5.80
C HIS A 182 22.96 -11.26 6.84
N THR A 183 21.64 -11.16 6.70
CA THR A 183 20.82 -10.47 7.73
C THR A 183 20.61 -11.27 9.01
N TYR A 184 20.86 -12.58 9.02
CA TYR A 184 20.71 -13.43 10.22
C TYR A 184 21.93 -13.44 11.15
N GLU A 185 23.11 -12.99 10.70
CA GLU A 185 24.32 -12.97 11.56
C GLU A 185 24.42 -11.70 12.42
N LEU A 186 23.82 -10.58 11.99
CA LEU A 186 23.87 -9.32 12.73
C LEU A 186 22.97 -9.31 13.98
N VAL A 187 21.91 -10.12 14.01
CA VAL A 187 21.02 -10.23 15.18
C VAL A 187 21.66 -11.06 16.29
N GLY A 188 22.49 -12.05 15.95
CA GLY A 188 23.22 -12.87 16.93
C GLY A 188 24.33 -12.11 17.65
N HIS A 189 25.04 -11.21 16.97
CA HIS A 189 26.12 -10.43 17.57
C HIS A 189 25.64 -9.33 18.54
N LEU A 190 24.44 -8.79 18.36
CA LEU A 190 23.85 -7.82 19.30
C LEU A 190 23.37 -8.46 20.61
N GLU A 191 22.86 -9.70 20.55
CA GLU A 191 22.45 -10.47 21.73
C GLU A 191 23.67 -10.90 22.58
N GLN A 192 24.76 -11.36 21.94
CA GLN A 192 25.98 -11.75 22.65
C GLN A 192 26.69 -10.56 23.33
N SER A 193 26.67 -9.36 22.72
CA SER A 193 27.24 -8.16 23.33
C SER A 193 26.49 -7.68 24.58
N LYS A 194 25.17 -7.92 24.65
CA LYS A 194 24.36 -7.55 25.84
C LYS A 194 24.53 -8.53 27.00
N VAL A 195 24.78 -9.81 26.72
CA VAL A 195 25.06 -10.82 27.77
C VAL A 195 26.45 -10.62 28.37
N GLN A 196 27.47 -10.28 27.55
CA GLN A 196 28.82 -10.03 28.05
C GLN A 196 28.90 -8.77 28.94
N GLN A 197 28.15 -7.71 28.63
CA GLN A 197 28.11 -6.48 29.44
C GLN A 197 27.38 -6.65 30.78
N ARG A 198 26.45 -7.61 30.90
CA ARG A 198 25.74 -7.88 32.15
C ARG A 198 26.57 -8.68 33.16
N THR A 199 27.50 -9.51 32.69
CA THR A 199 28.40 -10.30 33.57
C THR A 199 29.54 -9.46 34.16
N VAL A 200 29.96 -8.37 33.50
CA VAL A 200 31.02 -7.49 34.02
C VAL A 200 30.52 -6.56 35.14
N ALA A 201 29.22 -6.28 35.20
CA ALA A 201 28.64 -5.37 36.21
C ALA A 201 28.38 -6.01 37.60
N LEU A 202 28.62 -7.32 37.77
CA LEU A 202 28.42 -8.04 39.05
C LEU A 202 29.72 -8.61 39.65
N GLY A 203 30.89 -8.30 39.07
CA GLY A 203 32.20 -8.84 39.51
C GLY A 203 33.13 -7.86 40.22
N GLY A 204 32.68 -6.64 40.53
CA GLY A 204 33.53 -5.57 41.08
C GLY A 204 33.07 -5.09 42.46
N GLN A 205 33.29 -5.90 43.50
CA GLN A 205 33.32 -5.42 44.88
C GLN A 205 34.61 -5.94 45.51
N GLU A 206 35.66 -5.12 45.41
CA GLU A 206 36.95 -5.33 46.05
C GLU A 206 36.78 -5.32 47.57
N ASP A 207 37.10 -6.44 48.19
CA ASP A 207 37.30 -6.57 49.63
C ASP A 207 38.68 -5.97 49.95
N GLN A 208 38.73 -4.68 50.27
CA GLN A 208 39.95 -4.02 50.74
C GLN A 208 40.24 -4.45 52.18
N GLY A 209 41.22 -5.35 52.33
CA GLY A 209 41.80 -5.73 53.61
C GLY A 209 42.47 -4.55 54.31
N PHE A 210 41.98 -4.24 55.51
CA PHE A 210 42.62 -3.34 56.47
C PHE A 210 43.87 -3.99 57.11
N PRO A 211 44.98 -3.26 57.35
CA PRO A 211 46.13 -3.81 58.06
C PRO A 211 45.90 -3.78 59.59
N PHE A 212 46.06 -4.94 60.21
CA PHE A 212 46.12 -5.11 61.67
C PHE A 212 47.46 -4.58 62.22
N THR A 213 47.40 -3.57 63.09
CA THR A 213 48.49 -3.26 64.04
C THR A 213 48.31 -4.06 65.33
N SER A 214 49.39 -4.70 65.75
CA SER A 214 49.49 -5.47 67.00
C SER A 214 49.46 -4.56 68.23
N VAL A 215 48.67 -4.94 69.24
CA VAL A 215 48.91 -4.62 70.65
C VAL A 215 48.97 -5.94 71.41
N LYS A 216 50.16 -6.28 71.94
CA LYS A 216 50.35 -7.31 72.95
C LYS A 216 50.50 -6.61 74.31
N LEU A 217 49.72 -7.07 75.29
CA LEU A 217 50.12 -7.11 76.70
C LEU A 217 51.10 -8.27 76.89
#